data_AF-A0A2V6YJE3-F1
#
_entry.id   AF-A0A2V6YJE3-F1
#
_cell.length_a   1.000
_cell.length_b   1.000
_cell.length_c   1.000
_cell.angle_alpha   90.00
_cell.angle_beta   90.00
_cell.angle_gamma   90.00
#
_symmetry.space_group_name_H-M   'P 1'
#
loop_
_entity.id
_entity.type
_entity.pdbx_description
1 polymer ?
#
loop_
_entity_poly.entity_id
_entity_poly.type
_entity_poly.pdbx_seq_one_letter_code
_entity_poly.pdbx_strand_id
1 'polypeptide(L)'
;MTDRIHIVGASGSGTTTLGMALSVRLGYAQLDTDDYFWEPSDPPFQRPRERHERQTILARALDAHPRWVLSGSLCGWGDIFIPRFDLVIFLSVPTEIRLARLKQREQLRYGSEASGAWGRDARGPRRIHELGRRLR
;
A
#
# COMPACT_ATOMS: atom_id res chain seq x y z
N MET A 1 17.61 -18.99 6.30
CA MET A 1 16.14 -19.11 6.44
C MET A 1 15.50 -17.89 5.80
N THR A 2 14.26 -18.00 5.32
CA THR A 2 13.53 -16.90 4.68
C THR A 2 12.42 -16.45 5.62
N ASP A 3 12.76 -15.53 6.51
CA ASP A 3 11.89 -15.08 7.61
C ASP A 3 11.33 -13.68 7.36
N ARG A 4 11.98 -12.89 6.51
CA ARG A 4 11.68 -11.49 6.23
C ARG A 4 11.47 -11.27 4.74
N ILE A 5 10.20 -11.32 4.32
CA ILE A 5 9.80 -11.31 2.92
C ILE A 5 9.21 -9.94 2.56
N HIS A 6 9.75 -9.30 1.53
CA HIS A 6 9.14 -8.08 0.95
C HIS A 6 8.44 -8.43 -0.37
N ILE A 7 7.17 -8.06 -0.50
CA ILE A 7 6.38 -8.24 -1.71
C ILE A 7 6.06 -6.87 -2.29
N VAL A 8 6.57 -6.60 -3.49
CA VAL A 8 6.47 -5.31 -4.16
C VAL A 8 5.88 -5.47 -5.55
N GLY A 9 5.18 -4.45 -6.02
CA GLY A 9 4.56 -4.43 -7.34
C GLY A 9 3.81 -3.13 -7.54
N ALA A 10 3.41 -2.87 -8.79
CA ALA A 10 2.61 -1.68 -9.09
C ALA A 10 1.24 -1.75 -8.39
N SER A 11 0.62 -0.59 -8.13
CA SER A 11 -0.73 -0.54 -7.54
C SER A 11 -1.73 -1.38 -8.37
N GLY A 12 -2.59 -2.14 -7.68
CA GLY A 12 -3.53 -3.10 -8.29
C GLY A 12 -2.94 -4.47 -8.65
N SER A 13 -1.65 -4.73 -8.40
CA SER A 13 -1.01 -6.03 -8.67
C SER A 13 -1.42 -7.14 -7.70
N GLY A 14 -1.89 -6.80 -6.50
CA GLY A 14 -2.31 -7.76 -5.48
C GLY A 14 -1.25 -8.11 -4.44
N THR A 15 -0.27 -7.22 -4.19
CA THR A 15 0.76 -7.39 -3.17
C THR A 15 0.17 -7.69 -1.79
N THR A 16 -0.82 -6.92 -1.35
CA THR A 16 -1.49 -7.11 -0.04
C THR A 16 -2.22 -8.45 0.02
N THR A 17 -2.90 -8.85 -1.05
CA THR A 17 -3.61 -10.14 -1.12
C THR A 17 -2.63 -11.31 -1.02
N LEU A 18 -1.52 -11.28 -1.79
CA LEU A 18 -0.50 -12.32 -1.71
C LEU A 18 0.19 -12.32 -0.34
N GLY A 19 0.50 -11.14 0.20
CA GLY A 19 1.14 -11.02 1.51
C GLY A 19 0.30 -11.63 2.61
N MET A 20 -0.99 -11.32 2.66
CA MET A 20 -1.94 -11.93 3.61
C MET A 20 -2.05 -13.45 3.43
N ALA A 21 -2.08 -13.95 2.20
CA ALA A 21 -2.12 -15.40 1.97
C ALA A 21 -0.84 -16.10 2.45
N LEU A 22 0.32 -15.50 2.21
CA LEU A 22 1.61 -16.02 2.67
C LEU A 22 1.75 -15.94 4.19
N SER A 23 1.31 -14.85 4.80
CA SER A 23 1.39 -14.67 6.26
C SER A 23 0.57 -15.74 6.99
N VAL A 24 -0.65 -16.02 6.53
CA VAL A 24 -1.50 -17.08 7.06
C VAL A 24 -0.85 -18.44 6.88
N ARG A 25 -0.29 -18.72 5.69
CA ARG A 25 0.31 -20.02 5.38
C ARG A 25 1.60 -20.29 6.15
N LEU A 26 2.39 -19.27 6.43
CA LEU A 26 3.70 -19.38 7.11
C LEU A 26 3.62 -19.08 8.62
N GLY A 27 2.52 -18.51 9.10
CA GLY A 27 2.39 -18.03 10.48
C GLY A 27 3.26 -16.80 10.76
N TYR A 28 3.42 -15.91 9.77
CA TYR A 28 4.24 -14.70 9.87
C TYR A 28 3.35 -13.48 10.14
N ALA A 29 3.93 -12.41 10.69
CA ALA A 29 3.22 -11.14 10.77
C ALA A 29 3.01 -10.55 9.37
N GLN A 30 1.83 -9.99 9.10
CA GLN A 30 1.55 -9.27 7.87
C GLN A 30 1.60 -7.77 8.14
N LEU A 31 2.42 -7.05 7.36
CA LEU A 31 2.58 -5.61 7.44
C LEU A 31 2.31 -5.02 6.06
N ASP A 32 1.45 -4.02 5.95
CA ASP A 32 1.24 -3.31 4.68
C ASP A 32 1.87 -1.91 4.74
N THR A 33 2.60 -1.52 3.69
CA THR A 33 3.26 -0.21 3.65
C THR A 33 2.29 0.96 3.77
N ASP A 34 1.04 0.81 3.31
CA ASP A 34 0.04 1.89 3.37
C ASP A 34 -0.33 2.24 4.82
N ASP A 35 -0.30 1.26 5.75
CA ASP A 35 -0.60 1.50 7.18
C ASP A 35 0.40 2.47 7.82
N TYR A 36 1.64 2.48 7.32
CA TYR A 36 2.72 3.35 7.80
C TYR A 36 2.87 4.61 6.95
N PHE A 37 2.52 4.56 5.67
CA PHE A 37 2.69 5.69 4.76
C PHE A 37 1.70 6.83 5.02
N TRP A 38 0.45 6.52 5.38
CA TRP A 38 -0.64 7.51 5.43
C TRP A 38 -1.05 7.90 6.85
N GLU A 39 -1.28 9.19 7.09
CA GLU A 39 -1.93 9.65 8.31
C GLU A 39 -3.37 9.08 8.41
N PRO A 40 -3.83 8.71 9.61
CA PRO A 40 -5.23 8.32 9.81
C PRO A 40 -6.14 9.48 9.41
N SER A 41 -7.07 9.21 8.50
CA SER A 41 -7.98 10.21 7.94
C SER A 41 -9.29 9.56 7.53
N ASP A 42 -10.37 10.36 7.55
CA ASP A 42 -11.66 10.01 6.96
C ASP A 42 -12.07 11.12 5.99
N PRO A 43 -12.16 10.86 4.67
CA PRO A 43 -11.83 9.59 3.99
C PRO A 43 -10.36 9.19 4.14
N PRO A 44 -9.97 7.92 3.95
CA PRO A 44 -8.58 7.47 4.10
C PRO A 44 -7.67 7.96 2.95
N PHE A 45 -6.35 7.83 3.15
CA PHE A 45 -5.30 8.09 2.15
C PHE A 45 -5.20 9.56 1.70
N GLN A 46 -5.41 10.50 2.61
CA GLN A 46 -5.41 11.94 2.28
C GLN A 46 -4.03 12.58 2.37
N ARG A 47 -3.26 12.21 3.40
CA ARG A 47 -1.99 12.88 3.74
C ARG A 47 -0.91 11.85 4.02
N PRO A 48 0.22 11.89 3.30
CA PRO A 48 1.36 11.06 3.65
C PRO A 48 1.97 11.54 4.96
N ARG A 49 2.37 10.61 5.83
CA ARG A 49 3.22 10.92 6.98
C ARG A 49 4.58 11.43 6.52
N GLU A 50 5.21 12.21 7.39
CA GLU A 50 6.60 12.64 7.20
C GLU A 50 7.53 11.44 7.04
N ARG A 51 8.57 11.58 6.20
CA ARG A 51 9.42 10.44 5.83
C ARG A 51 10.05 9.76 7.04
N HIS A 52 10.57 10.55 7.97
CA HIS A 52 11.21 10.04 9.17
C HIS A 52 10.22 9.33 10.10
N GLU A 53 8.99 9.84 10.19
CA GLU A 53 7.93 9.25 11.00
C GLU A 53 7.54 7.87 10.47
N ARG A 54 7.20 7.77 9.17
CA ARG A 54 6.83 6.48 8.55
C ARG A 54 7.95 5.44 8.64
N GLN A 55 9.21 5.88 8.52
CA GLN A 55 10.37 5.00 8.73
C GLN A 55 10.46 4.50 10.17
N THR A 56 10.27 5.39 11.15
CA THR A 56 10.36 5.03 12.57
C THR A 56 9.28 4.03 12.97
N ILE A 57 8.03 4.25 12.55
CA ILE A 57 6.93 3.34 12.91
C ILE A 57 7.05 1.98 12.19
N LEU A 58 7.48 1.96 10.92
CA LEU A 58 7.70 0.69 10.22
C LEU A 58 8.88 -0.07 10.83
N ALA A 59 9.99 0.61 11.17
CA ALA A 59 11.13 -0.04 11.83
C ALA A 59 10.70 -0.74 13.12
N ARG A 60 9.94 -0.05 13.98
CA ARG A 60 9.39 -0.61 15.22
C ARG A 60 8.50 -1.83 14.97
N ALA A 61 7.64 -1.78 13.95
CA ALA A 61 6.76 -2.90 13.60
C ALA A 61 7.55 -4.12 13.10
N LEU A 62 8.59 -3.90 12.30
CA LEU A 62 9.49 -4.96 11.83
C LEU A 62 10.29 -5.56 12.99
N ASP A 63 10.75 -4.73 13.94
CA ASP A 63 11.56 -5.17 15.08
C ASP A 63 10.71 -5.94 16.12
N ALA A 64 9.40 -5.67 16.19
CA ALA A 64 8.47 -6.38 17.07
C ALA A 64 8.18 -7.82 16.63
N HIS A 65 8.53 -8.20 15.39
CA HIS A 65 8.23 -9.51 14.83
C HIS A 65 9.50 -10.17 14.28
N PRO A 66 9.89 -11.37 14.75
CA PRO A 66 11.06 -12.05 14.22
C PRO A 66 10.86 -12.56 12.77
N ARG A 67 9.60 -12.76 12.35
CA ARG A 67 9.23 -13.25 11.02
C ARG A 67 8.04 -12.45 10.48
N TRP A 68 8.16 -11.95 9.26
CA TRP A 68 7.15 -11.06 8.68
C TRP A 68 7.12 -11.11 7.16
N VAL A 69 5.97 -10.71 6.64
CA VAL A 69 5.72 -10.40 5.23
C VAL A 69 5.33 -8.92 5.16
N LEU A 70 6.13 -8.13 4.45
CA LEU A 70 5.85 -6.72 4.17
C LEU A 70 5.30 -6.62 2.75
N SER A 71 4.08 -6.13 2.58
CA SER A 71 3.48 -5.91 1.26
C SER A 71 3.41 -4.43 0.91
N GLY A 72 3.64 -4.12 -0.37
CA GLY A 72 3.46 -2.79 -0.93
C GLY A 72 4.77 -2.10 -1.28
N SER A 73 4.68 -0.79 -1.54
CA SER A 73 5.75 -0.02 -2.16
C SER A 73 6.52 0.82 -1.14
N LEU A 74 7.83 0.61 -1.10
CA LEU A 74 8.79 1.41 -0.36
C LEU A 74 9.48 2.48 -1.22
N CYS A 75 9.04 2.64 -2.48
CA CYS A 75 9.71 3.48 -3.46
C CYS A 75 9.88 4.92 -2.96
N GLY A 76 11.12 5.40 -2.93
CA GLY A 76 11.46 6.78 -2.54
C GLY A 76 11.54 7.02 -1.03
N TRP A 77 11.36 6.00 -0.18
CA TRP A 77 11.46 6.20 1.27
C TRP A 77 12.03 5.03 2.07
N GLY A 78 11.95 3.79 1.60
CA GLY A 78 12.28 2.61 2.38
C GLY A 78 13.61 1.93 2.09
N ASP A 79 14.54 2.55 1.35
CA ASP A 79 15.85 1.94 1.03
C ASP A 79 16.63 1.51 2.29
N ILE A 80 16.41 2.20 3.41
CA ILE A 80 16.97 1.86 4.73
C ILE A 80 16.58 0.46 5.22
N PHE A 81 15.51 -0.13 4.67
CA PHE A 81 15.01 -1.44 5.04
C PHE A 81 15.54 -2.55 4.15
N ILE A 82 16.17 -2.24 3.00
CA ILE A 82 16.71 -3.24 2.06
C ILE A 82 17.62 -4.26 2.76
N PRO A 83 18.54 -3.87 3.68
CA PRO A 83 19.39 -4.83 4.39
C PRO A 83 18.63 -5.80 5.31
N ARG A 84 17.35 -5.54 5.59
CA ARG A 84 16.50 -6.41 6.45
C ARG A 84 15.80 -7.52 5.66
N PHE A 85 15.88 -7.53 4.33
CA PHE A 85 15.11 -8.45 3.49
C PHE A 85 15.89 -9.73 3.23
N ASP A 86 15.26 -10.88 3.49
CA ASP A 86 15.83 -12.18 3.12
C ASP A 86 15.37 -12.59 1.70
N LEU A 87 14.19 -12.14 1.29
CA LEU A 87 13.60 -12.39 -0.02
C LEU A 87 12.75 -11.18 -0.47
N VAL A 88 12.88 -10.83 -1.75
CA VAL A 88 12.01 -9.85 -2.41
C VAL A 88 11.25 -10.54 -3.54
N ILE A 89 9.92 -10.41 -3.54
CA ILE A 89 9.02 -10.92 -4.58
C ILE A 89 8.45 -9.73 -5.35
N PHE A 90 8.72 -9.67 -6.65
CA PHE A 90 8.15 -8.64 -7.53
C PHE A 90 6.93 -9.19 -8.28
N LEU A 91 5.77 -8.56 -8.07
CA LEU A 91 4.53 -8.89 -8.80
C LEU A 91 4.40 -8.05 -10.06
N SER A 92 4.50 -8.73 -11.21
CA SER A 92 4.19 -8.18 -12.52
C SER A 92 2.81 -8.63 -12.97
N VAL A 93 1.92 -7.67 -13.21
CA VAL A 93 0.53 -7.92 -13.67
C VAL A 93 0.23 -6.95 -14.81
N PRO A 94 -0.42 -7.42 -15.90
CA PRO A 94 -0.84 -6.56 -17.01
C PRO A 94 -1.58 -5.31 -16.56
N THR A 95 -1.29 -4.18 -17.22
CA THR A 95 -1.76 -2.85 -16.82
C THR A 95 -3.29 -2.78 -16.79
N GLU A 96 -3.94 -3.40 -17.75
CA GLU A 96 -5.39 -3.42 -17.95
C GLU A 96 -6.07 -4.09 -16.77
N ILE A 97 -5.51 -5.20 -16.29
CA ILE A 97 -6.00 -5.92 -15.11
C ILE A 97 -5.83 -5.06 -13.84
N ARG A 98 -4.67 -4.42 -13.68
CA ARG A 98 -4.41 -3.56 -12.51
C ARG A 98 -5.38 -2.38 -12.47
N LEU A 99 -5.59 -1.71 -13.62
CA LEU A 99 -6.51 -0.58 -13.73
C LEU A 99 -7.96 -0.99 -13.43
N ALA A 100 -8.41 -2.15 -13.92
CA ALA A 100 -9.74 -2.67 -13.62
C ALA A 100 -9.93 -2.92 -12.12
N ARG A 101 -8.95 -3.56 -11.46
CA ARG A 101 -8.96 -3.80 -10.00
C ARG A 101 -8.95 -2.51 -9.20
N LEU A 102 -8.15 -1.52 -9.61
CA LEU A 102 -8.11 -0.21 -8.98
C LEU A 102 -9.45 0.49 -9.07
N LYS A 103 -10.05 0.54 -10.27
CA LYS A 103 -11.37 1.14 -10.46
C LYS A 103 -12.41 0.50 -9.55
N GLN A 104 -12.47 -0.83 -9.50
CA GLN A 104 -13.38 -1.55 -8.61
C GLN A 104 -13.16 -1.19 -7.13
N ARG A 105 -11.90 -1.18 -6.68
CA ARG A 105 -11.56 -0.83 -5.28
C ARG A 105 -12.00 0.58 -4.92
N GLU A 106 -11.76 1.55 -5.79
CA GLU A 106 -12.09 2.94 -5.54
C GLU A 106 -13.61 3.17 -5.54
N GLN A 107 -14.34 2.48 -6.41
CA GLN A 107 -15.81 2.50 -6.41
C GLN A 107 -16.40 1.94 -5.11
N LEU A 108 -15.83 0.84 -4.59
CA LEU A 108 -16.25 0.27 -3.31
C LEU A 108 -15.92 1.20 -2.12
N ARG A 109 -14.81 1.93 -2.20
CA ARG A 109 -14.33 2.78 -1.11
C ARG A 109 -14.99 4.16 -1.06
N TYR A 110 -15.26 4.76 -2.22
CA TYR A 110 -15.69 6.15 -2.33
C TYR A 110 -17.03 6.33 -3.08
N GLY A 111 -17.65 5.24 -3.53
CA GLY A 111 -18.87 5.27 -4.33
C GLY A 111 -18.63 5.37 -5.83
N SER A 112 -19.68 5.13 -6.62
CA SER A 112 -19.62 5.05 -8.09
C SER A 112 -19.14 6.34 -8.77
N GLU A 113 -19.38 7.51 -8.15
CA GLU A 113 -19.00 8.83 -8.68
C GLU A 113 -17.49 9.12 -8.62
N ALA A 114 -16.71 8.37 -7.83
CA ALA A 114 -15.26 8.54 -7.71
C ALA A 114 -14.46 8.12 -8.98
N SER A 115 -15.14 7.52 -9.96
CA SER A 115 -14.52 6.94 -11.17
C SER A 115 -13.90 7.97 -12.14
N GLY A 116 -14.23 9.26 -11.99
CA GLY A 116 -13.90 10.31 -12.98
C GLY A 116 -12.51 10.96 -12.88
N ALA A 117 -11.72 10.67 -11.84
CA ALA A 117 -10.44 11.37 -11.58
C ALA A 117 -9.18 10.64 -12.09
N TRP A 118 -9.33 9.48 -12.71
CA TRP A 118 -8.19 8.65 -13.17
C TRP A 118 -7.74 9.05 -14.58
N GLY A 119 -7.09 10.22 -14.70
CA GLY A 119 -6.56 10.73 -15.97
C GLY A 119 -5.23 11.46 -15.83
N ARG A 120 -4.18 10.88 -16.45
CA ARG A 120 -2.84 11.42 -16.77
C ARG A 120 -1.73 11.47 -15.72
N ASP A 121 -1.97 11.17 -14.45
CA ASP A 121 -0.87 11.13 -13.47
C ASP A 121 -1.11 10.01 -12.45
N ALA A 122 -0.22 9.02 -12.38
CA ALA A 122 -0.32 7.84 -11.50
C ALA A 122 -0.07 8.17 -10.01
N ARG A 123 -0.60 9.30 -9.52
CA ARG A 123 -0.50 9.78 -8.13
C ARG A 123 -1.89 10.06 -7.57
N GLY A 124 -2.69 9.00 -7.38
CA GLY A 124 -3.94 9.04 -6.62
C GLY A 124 -5.00 10.07 -7.06
N PRO A 125 -6.22 10.01 -6.50
CA PRO A 125 -7.26 10.98 -6.82
C PRO A 125 -6.91 12.35 -6.22
N ARG A 126 -6.36 13.27 -7.03
CA ARG A 126 -6.12 14.68 -6.65
C ARG A 126 -7.39 15.53 -6.46
N ARG A 127 -8.58 14.93 -6.33
CA ARG A 127 -9.86 15.66 -6.29
C ARG A 127 -10.90 15.06 -5.34
N ILE A 128 -10.53 14.79 -4.10
CA ILE A 128 -11.52 14.57 -3.02
C ILE A 128 -11.93 15.92 -2.37
N HIS A 129 -11.18 17.00 -2.61
CA HIS A 129 -11.41 18.30 -1.94
C HIS A 129 -12.53 19.20 -2.54
N GLU A 130 -13.09 18.86 -3.70
CA GLU A 130 -14.09 19.71 -4.38
C GLU A 130 -15.54 19.18 -4.31
N LEU A 131 -15.75 17.87 -4.08
CA LEU A 131 -17.11 17.30 -4.04
C LEU A 131 -17.81 17.50 -2.67
N GLY A 132 -17.06 17.62 -1.56
CA GLY A 132 -17.63 17.84 -0.23
C GLY A 132 -18.19 19.26 0.04
N ARG A 133 -18.02 20.21 -0.90
CA ARG A 133 -18.53 21.59 -0.77
C ARG A 133 -19.84 21.86 -1.50
N ARG A 134 -20.40 20.89 -2.22
CA ARG A 134 -21.65 21.06 -3.01
C ARG A 134 -22.89 20.39 -2.40
N LEU A 135 -22.81 19.86 -1.18
CA LEU A 135 -23.95 19.26 -0.48
C LEU A 135 -24.18 19.87 0.91
N ARG A 136 -24.15 21.20 1.01
CA ARG A 136 -24.81 21.92 2.11
C ARG A 136 -25.94 22.77 1.54
#